data_AF-A0A915DSW2-F1
#
_entry.id   AF-A0A915DSW2-F1
#
_cell.length_a   1.000
_cell.length_b   1.000
_cell.length_c   1.000
_cell.angle_alpha   90.00
_cell.angle_beta   90.00
_cell.angle_gamma   90.00
#
_symmetry.space_group_name_H-M   'P 1'
#
loop_
_entity.id
_entity.type
_entity.pdbx_description
1 polymer ?
#
loop_
_entity_poly.entity_id
_entity_poly.type
_entity_poly.pdbx_seq_one_letter_code
_entity_poly.pdbx_strand_id
1 'polypeptide(L)'
;MVDATIVVNASQTFDCKLARYIPNPDSLGDGSEKERQKAVFELEDKASLKNCIIGAASGTEGSADGVHCTGGGCDVTNVWFEDVGEDAITFYVTGGGDKKAADKVMQFNGKGTATIKNFWVDTFTRFIRTCGNWNGWN
;
A
#
# COMPACT_ATOMS: atom_id res chain seq x y z
N MET A 1 11.20 -12.10 -4.64
CA MET A 1 9.79 -12.34 -4.24
C MET A 1 9.68 -12.22 -2.75
N VAL A 2 8.47 -11.95 -2.26
CA VAL A 2 8.10 -11.81 -0.85
C VAL A 2 7.02 -12.86 -0.59
N ASP A 3 7.31 -13.82 0.29
CA ASP A 3 6.41 -14.94 0.60
C ASP A 3 5.60 -14.72 1.90
N ALA A 4 5.90 -13.66 2.64
CA ALA A 4 5.15 -13.23 3.81
C ALA A 4 5.24 -11.70 3.98
N THR A 5 4.22 -11.11 4.58
CA THR A 5 4.17 -9.68 4.92
C THR A 5 5.41 -9.26 5.71
N ILE A 6 6.05 -8.17 5.27
CA ILE A 6 7.21 -7.59 5.93
C ILE A 6 6.71 -6.61 6.99
N VAL A 7 6.90 -6.94 8.27
CA VAL A 7 6.51 -6.08 9.38
C VAL A 7 7.64 -5.08 9.68
N VAL A 8 7.30 -3.80 9.68
CA VAL A 8 8.16 -2.71 10.17
C VAL A 8 7.62 -2.28 11.52
N ASN A 9 8.37 -2.63 12.57
CA ASN A 9 7.89 -2.42 13.94
C ASN A 9 7.77 -0.92 14.28
N ALA A 10 7.03 -0.64 15.34
CA ALA A 10 6.70 0.72 15.76
C ALA A 10 7.94 1.62 15.85
N SER A 11 7.83 2.83 15.30
CA SER A 11 8.89 3.84 15.23
C SER A 11 10.19 3.41 14.52
N GLN A 12 10.19 2.28 13.80
CA GLN A 12 11.32 1.86 12.98
C GLN A 12 11.21 2.42 11.56
N THR A 13 12.37 2.68 10.94
CA THR A 13 12.45 3.03 9.52
C THR A 13 13.00 1.87 8.72
N PHE A 14 12.26 1.47 7.69
CA PHE A 14 12.71 0.54 6.68
C PHE A 14 13.06 1.29 5.39
N ASP A 15 14.36 1.36 5.08
CA ASP A 15 14.86 1.94 3.83
C ASP A 15 15.21 0.82 2.85
N CYS A 16 14.39 0.68 1.82
CA CYS A 16 14.57 -0.35 0.79
C CYS A 16 15.75 -0.05 -0.14
N LYS A 17 16.30 1.18 -0.16
CA LYS A 17 17.39 1.59 -1.06
C LYS A 17 17.08 1.31 -2.54
N LEU A 18 15.83 1.56 -2.94
CA LEU A 18 15.23 1.27 -4.25
C LEU A 18 15.22 -0.22 -4.62
N ALA A 19 15.31 -1.11 -3.64
CA ALA A 19 15.07 -2.54 -3.85
C ALA A 19 13.60 -2.80 -4.25
N ARG A 20 13.43 -3.82 -5.09
CA ARG A 20 12.12 -4.26 -5.61
C ARG A 20 11.57 -5.44 -4.80
N TYR A 21 10.31 -5.33 -4.39
CA TYR A 21 9.55 -6.31 -3.62
C TYR A 21 8.36 -6.77 -4.47
N ILE A 22 8.32 -8.07 -4.79
CA ILE A 22 7.25 -8.66 -5.61
C ILE A 22 6.51 -9.66 -4.73
N PRO A 23 5.22 -9.43 -4.40
CA PRO A 23 4.44 -10.38 -3.59
C PRO A 23 4.28 -11.69 -4.34
N ASN A 24 4.40 -12.80 -3.61
CA ASN A 24 4.08 -14.11 -4.15
C ASN A 24 2.54 -14.30 -4.15
N PRO A 25 1.92 -14.56 -5.32
CA PRO A 25 0.46 -14.70 -5.43
C PRO A 25 -0.13 -15.83 -4.60
N ASP A 26 0.64 -16.90 -4.36
CA ASP A 26 0.15 -18.06 -3.61
C ASP A 26 0.04 -17.79 -2.10
N SER A 27 0.71 -16.74 -1.59
CA SER A 27 0.85 -16.48 -0.15
C SER A 27 0.34 -15.11 0.30
N LEU A 28 0.46 -14.09 -0.56
CA LEU A 28 0.00 -12.73 -0.29
C LEU A 28 -1.23 -12.34 -1.12
N GLY A 29 -1.34 -12.81 -2.37
CA GLY A 29 -2.47 -12.49 -3.23
C GLY A 29 -2.06 -12.08 -4.65
N ASP A 30 -3.01 -12.19 -5.58
CA ASP A 30 -2.83 -11.95 -7.01
C ASP A 30 -3.13 -10.49 -7.42
N GLY A 31 -3.41 -9.60 -6.49
CA GLY A 31 -3.77 -8.21 -6.73
C GLY A 31 -5.13 -8.00 -7.41
N SER A 32 -5.98 -9.03 -7.50
CA SER A 32 -7.35 -8.86 -8.00
C SER A 32 -8.23 -8.11 -6.99
N GLU A 33 -9.47 -7.76 -7.35
CA GLU A 33 -10.45 -7.13 -6.43
C GLU A 33 -11.01 -8.12 -5.36
N LYS A 34 -10.33 -9.25 -5.12
CA LYS A 34 -10.69 -10.18 -4.05
C LYS A 34 -10.28 -9.58 -2.72
N GLU A 35 -11.26 -9.40 -1.86
CA GLU A 35 -11.08 -8.98 -0.46
C GLU A 35 -10.16 -9.95 0.32
N ARG A 36 -9.38 -9.40 1.26
CA ARG A 36 -8.52 -10.13 2.23
C ARG A 36 -7.21 -10.68 1.66
N GLN A 37 -6.64 -9.99 0.69
CA GLN A 37 -5.24 -10.21 0.36
C GLN A 37 -4.35 -9.69 1.51
N LYS A 38 -3.07 -10.05 1.50
CA LYS A 38 -2.12 -9.60 2.51
C LYS A 38 -1.27 -8.47 1.95
N ALA A 39 -0.99 -7.51 2.81
CA ALA A 39 -0.06 -6.44 2.49
C ALA A 39 1.35 -6.99 2.26
N VAL A 40 2.07 -6.36 1.34
CA VAL A 40 3.51 -6.55 1.15
C VAL A 40 4.27 -6.04 2.36
N PHE A 41 3.88 -4.87 2.88
CA PHE A 41 4.42 -4.28 4.11
C PHE A 41 3.31 -3.95 5.10
N GLU A 42 3.56 -4.22 6.38
CA GLU A 42 2.74 -3.74 7.50
C GLU A 42 3.61 -2.84 8.38
N LEU A 43 3.19 -1.58 8.51
CA LEU A 43 3.89 -0.53 9.23
C LEU A 43 3.15 -0.26 10.54
N GLU A 44 3.76 -0.59 11.67
CA GLU A 44 3.19 -0.32 12.99
C GLU A 44 3.26 1.18 13.35
N ASP A 45 2.76 1.57 14.53
CA ASP A 45 2.66 2.97 14.97
C ASP A 45 3.96 3.73 14.77
N LYS A 46 3.89 4.79 13.96
CA LYS A 46 4.99 5.70 13.59
C LYS A 46 6.14 5.04 12.85
N ALA A 47 5.95 3.85 12.29
CA ALA A 47 6.93 3.24 11.41
C ALA A 47 7.04 4.03 10.09
N SER A 48 8.20 3.98 9.46
CA SER A 48 8.44 4.63 8.18
C SER A 48 8.94 3.65 7.13
N LEU A 49 8.38 3.71 5.92
CA LEU A 49 8.83 2.97 4.75
C LEU A 49 9.35 3.94 3.71
N LYS A 50 10.56 3.72 3.18
CA LYS A 50 11.11 4.61 2.15
C LYS A 50 11.95 3.96 1.09
N ASN A 51 11.96 4.62 -0.08
CA ASN A 51 12.76 4.25 -1.24
C ASN A 51 12.47 2.81 -1.70
N CYS A 52 11.21 2.38 -1.75
CA CYS A 52 10.85 1.00 -2.12
C CYS A 52 10.20 0.96 -3.50
N ILE A 53 10.40 -0.13 -4.24
CA ILE A 53 9.61 -0.45 -5.43
C ILE A 53 8.78 -1.69 -5.12
N ILE A 54 7.47 -1.58 -5.24
CA ILE A 54 6.50 -2.65 -5.07
C ILE A 54 6.04 -3.06 -6.46
N GLY A 55 6.43 -4.27 -6.87
CA GLY A 55 6.12 -4.82 -8.18
C GLY A 55 4.90 -5.74 -8.15
N ALA A 56 4.55 -6.26 -9.32
CA ALA A 56 3.56 -7.31 -9.50
C ALA A 56 4.21 -8.56 -10.11
N ALA A 57 3.71 -9.74 -9.73
CA ALA A 57 4.16 -10.98 -10.34
C ALA A 57 3.57 -11.11 -11.76
N SER A 58 4.24 -11.87 -12.63
CA SER A 58 3.72 -12.06 -13.98
C SER A 58 2.42 -12.89 -13.92
N GLY A 59 1.39 -12.42 -14.62
CA GLY A 59 0.07 -13.08 -14.65
C GLY A 59 -0.83 -12.73 -13.46
N THR A 60 -0.41 -11.80 -12.60
CA THR A 60 -1.24 -11.25 -11.51
C THR A 60 -1.84 -9.90 -11.94
N GLU A 61 -2.88 -9.48 -11.25
CA GLU A 61 -3.60 -8.23 -11.50
C GLU A 61 -3.00 -7.04 -10.73
N GLY A 62 -2.09 -7.28 -9.79
CA GLY A 62 -1.31 -6.22 -9.16
C GLY A 62 -0.48 -6.68 -7.96
N SER A 63 -0.11 -5.74 -7.11
CA SER A 63 0.77 -5.91 -5.95
C SER A 63 0.08 -6.41 -4.68
N ALA A 64 -0.77 -7.44 -4.76
CA ALA A 64 -1.58 -7.93 -3.63
C ALA A 64 -2.31 -6.77 -2.92
N ASP A 65 -2.22 -6.68 -1.59
CA ASP A 65 -2.85 -5.61 -0.78
C ASP A 65 -1.82 -4.52 -0.34
N GLY A 66 -0.79 -4.32 -1.15
CA GLY A 66 0.10 -3.15 -1.05
C GLY A 66 0.77 -2.91 0.31
N VAL A 67 0.56 -1.73 0.90
CA VAL A 67 1.17 -1.31 2.18
C VAL A 67 0.09 -0.93 3.20
N HIS A 68 0.15 -1.53 4.39
CA HIS A 68 -0.74 -1.23 5.51
C HIS A 68 -0.05 -0.42 6.58
N CYS A 69 -0.76 0.56 7.13
CA CYS A 69 -0.34 1.29 8.32
C CYS A 69 -1.28 1.01 9.49
N THR A 70 -0.73 0.42 10.54
CA THR A 70 -1.44 0.01 11.74
C THR A 70 -1.06 0.91 12.91
N GLY A 71 -2.05 1.32 13.71
CA GLY A 71 -1.85 2.17 14.89
C GLY A 71 -1.42 3.61 14.56
N GLY A 72 -2.23 4.61 14.94
CA GLY A 72 -1.85 6.04 15.05
C GLY A 72 -1.41 6.82 13.79
N GLY A 73 -0.72 6.20 12.84
CA GLY A 73 -0.14 6.77 11.62
C GLY A 73 1.25 6.19 11.32
N CYS A 74 1.67 6.24 10.06
CA CYS A 74 2.98 5.81 9.55
C CYS A 74 3.51 6.87 8.57
N ASP A 75 4.75 6.74 8.11
CA ASP A 75 5.31 7.58 7.04
C ASP A 75 5.77 6.75 5.85
N VAL A 76 5.09 6.87 4.71
CA VAL A 76 5.55 6.28 3.43
C VAL A 76 6.19 7.36 2.57
N THR A 77 7.46 7.21 2.18
CA THR A 77 8.21 8.23 1.42
C THR A 77 8.96 7.63 0.23
N ASN A 78 8.72 8.14 -0.99
CA ASN A 78 9.41 7.69 -2.20
C ASN A 78 9.24 6.16 -2.42
N VAL A 79 7.99 5.70 -2.30
CA VAL A 79 7.60 4.31 -2.60
C VAL A 79 6.84 4.29 -3.92
N TRP A 80 7.14 3.31 -4.75
CA TRP A 80 6.64 3.20 -6.12
C TRP A 80 5.88 1.89 -6.29
N PHE A 81 4.68 1.94 -6.89
CA PHE A 81 3.93 0.75 -7.28
C PHE A 81 3.96 0.61 -8.81
N GLU A 82 4.45 -0.54 -9.30
CA GLU A 82 4.53 -0.82 -10.74
C GLU A 82 3.17 -1.22 -11.33
N ASP A 83 2.33 -1.90 -10.54
CA ASP A 83 0.95 -2.27 -10.83
C ASP A 83 0.20 -2.40 -9.50
N VAL A 84 -0.85 -1.60 -9.29
CA VAL A 84 -1.59 -1.58 -8.01
C VAL A 84 -2.53 -2.78 -7.96
N GLY A 85 -2.54 -3.49 -6.83
CA GLY A 85 -3.46 -4.62 -6.59
C GLY A 85 -4.83 -4.17 -6.06
N GLU A 86 -5.32 -4.84 -5.02
CA GLU A 86 -6.60 -4.50 -4.37
C GLU A 86 -6.62 -3.04 -3.92
N ASP A 87 -5.58 -2.66 -3.17
CA ASP A 87 -5.30 -1.30 -2.73
C ASP A 87 -3.78 -1.03 -2.80
N ALA A 88 -3.35 0.20 -3.10
CA ALA A 88 -1.91 0.54 -3.09
C ALA A 88 -1.42 0.79 -1.66
N ILE A 89 -2.07 1.73 -0.95
CA ILE A 89 -1.71 2.07 0.43
C ILE A 89 -2.96 2.34 1.28
N THR A 90 -3.00 1.67 2.43
CA THR A 90 -3.94 1.94 3.52
C THR A 90 -3.25 2.85 4.56
N PHE A 91 -3.29 4.16 4.24
CA PHE A 91 -2.91 5.41 4.95
C PHE A 91 -1.46 5.94 5.03
N TYR A 92 -1.40 7.30 5.06
CA TYR A 92 -0.26 8.26 5.18
C TYR A 92 0.91 8.12 4.19
N VAL A 93 0.83 8.87 3.08
CA VAL A 93 1.80 8.81 1.97
C VAL A 93 2.38 10.18 1.68
N THR A 94 3.68 10.38 1.91
CA THR A 94 4.42 11.59 1.54
C THR A 94 5.37 11.30 0.37
N GLY A 95 4.84 11.36 -0.86
CA GLY A 95 5.60 11.21 -2.12
C GLY A 95 5.80 9.77 -2.59
N GLY A 96 5.95 9.59 -3.90
CA GLY A 96 5.91 8.26 -4.56
C GLY A 96 5.10 8.30 -5.86
N GLY A 97 4.67 7.14 -6.35
CA GLY A 97 3.74 7.11 -7.48
C GLY A 97 3.16 5.73 -7.80
N ASP A 98 1.96 5.73 -8.37
CA ASP A 98 1.17 4.55 -8.69
C ASP A 98 0.86 4.49 -10.19
N LYS A 99 0.85 3.27 -10.75
CA LYS A 99 0.47 3.03 -12.14
C LYS A 99 -0.57 1.92 -12.20
N LYS A 100 -1.67 2.13 -12.94
CA LYS A 100 -2.76 1.17 -13.14
C LYS A 100 -3.48 0.73 -11.85
N ALA A 101 -4.41 1.54 -11.36
CA ALA A 101 -5.31 1.14 -10.27
C ALA A 101 -6.71 0.85 -10.81
N ALA A 102 -7.18 -0.40 -10.67
CA ALA A 102 -8.47 -0.86 -11.20
C ALA A 102 -9.67 -0.19 -10.51
N ASP A 103 -9.64 -0.04 -9.18
CA ASP A 103 -10.65 0.73 -8.43
C ASP A 103 -10.07 1.95 -7.71
N LYS A 104 -9.24 1.80 -6.66
CA LYS A 104 -8.72 2.92 -5.85
C LYS A 104 -7.20 2.92 -5.73
N VAL A 105 -6.62 4.11 -5.69
CA VAL A 105 -5.19 4.34 -5.42
C VAL A 105 -4.92 4.35 -3.90
N MET A 106 -5.73 5.05 -3.11
CA MET A 106 -5.63 5.06 -1.64
C MET A 106 -7.00 4.93 -0.98
N GLN A 107 -7.10 4.06 0.03
CA GLN A 107 -8.33 3.79 0.79
C GLN A 107 -8.23 4.29 2.24
N PHE A 108 -9.28 4.97 2.71
CA PHE A 108 -9.36 5.53 4.06
C PHE A 108 -10.40 4.77 4.91
N ASN A 109 -9.94 3.86 5.77
CA ASN A 109 -10.72 3.08 6.76
C ASN A 109 -10.50 3.51 8.24
N GLY A 110 -10.50 4.82 8.56
CA GLY A 110 -10.12 5.34 9.89
C GLY A 110 -10.08 6.87 10.00
N LYS A 111 -9.92 7.40 11.22
CA LYS A 111 -9.66 8.84 11.48
C LYS A 111 -8.17 9.13 11.26
N GLY A 112 -7.84 10.15 10.46
CA GLY A 112 -6.45 10.54 10.20
C GLY A 112 -6.32 11.60 9.10
N THR A 113 -5.09 12.04 8.83
CA THR A 113 -4.78 13.08 7.83
C THR A 113 -3.71 12.61 6.84
N ALA A 114 -4.09 12.12 5.66
CA ALA A 114 -3.10 11.80 4.63
C ALA A 114 -2.51 13.09 4.02
N THR A 115 -1.17 13.16 3.90
CA THR A 115 -0.47 14.29 3.27
C THR A 115 0.27 13.84 2.01
N ILE A 116 -0.41 13.85 0.86
CA ILE A 116 0.19 13.47 -0.42
C ILE A 116 0.94 14.67 -1.02
N LYS A 117 2.26 14.51 -1.24
CA LYS A 117 3.12 15.54 -1.80
C LYS A 117 4.10 14.94 -2.80
N ASN A 118 4.30 15.55 -3.96
CA ASN A 118 5.21 15.06 -5.02
C ASN A 118 4.87 13.62 -5.45
N PHE A 119 3.60 13.39 -5.77
CA PHE A 119 3.08 12.08 -6.16
C PHE A 119 2.73 12.05 -7.64
N TRP A 120 3.09 10.98 -8.35
CA TRP A 120 2.73 10.77 -9.74
C TRP A 120 1.78 9.58 -9.86
N VAL A 121 0.65 9.77 -10.54
CA VAL A 121 -0.30 8.68 -10.79
C VAL A 121 -0.68 8.68 -12.26
N ASP A 122 -0.75 7.49 -12.86
CA ASP A 122 -1.16 7.31 -14.25
C ASP A 122 -2.09 6.11 -14.40
N THR A 123 -3.18 6.31 -15.15
CA THR A 123 -4.26 5.33 -15.39
C THR A 123 -4.88 4.80 -14.09
N PHE A 124 -5.85 5.53 -13.53
CA PHE A 124 -6.53 5.17 -12.29
C PHE A 124 -8.03 5.51 -12.36
N THR A 125 -8.87 4.71 -11.68
CA THR A 125 -10.32 4.96 -11.62
C THR A 125 -10.68 5.96 -10.52
N ARG A 126 -10.09 5.85 -9.32
CA ARG A 126 -10.33 6.76 -8.18
C ARG A 126 -9.03 7.04 -7.42
N PHE A 127 -8.68 8.32 -7.24
CA PHE A 127 -7.43 8.70 -6.57
C PHE A 127 -7.47 8.51 -5.05
N ILE A 128 -8.58 8.88 -4.41
CA ILE A 128 -8.79 8.75 -2.97
C ILE A 128 -10.24 8.31 -2.73
N ARG A 129 -10.46 7.29 -1.91
CA ARG A 129 -11.79 6.90 -1.43
C ARG A 129 -11.81 6.74 0.09
N THR A 130 -12.79 7.36 0.74
CA THR A 130 -13.14 7.09 2.13
C THR A 130 -14.16 5.94 2.21
N CYS A 131 -14.11 5.15 3.29
CA CYS A 131 -14.99 4.01 3.52
C CYS A 131 -16.45 4.30 3.13
N GLY A 132 -17.02 3.46 2.25
CA GLY A 132 -18.35 3.69 1.68
C GLY A 132 -19.51 3.48 2.66
N ASN A 133 -19.33 2.63 3.69
CA ASN A 133 -20.39 2.19 4.60
C ASN A 133 -19.93 2.21 6.08
N TRP A 134 -19.55 3.39 6.60
CA TRP A 134 -19.11 3.53 7.98
C TRP A 134 -20.29 3.47 8.98
N ASN A 135 -20.40 2.40 9.78
CA ASN A 135 -21.46 2.23 10.81
C ASN A 135 -21.07 2.66 12.23
N GLY A 136 -19.99 3.44 12.40
CA GLY A 136 -19.61 3.94 13.72
C GLY A 136 -19.01 2.87 14.63
N TRP A 137 -18.44 3.33 15.75
CA TRP A 137 -17.82 2.49 16.77
C TRP A 137 -18.90 1.82 17.63
N ASN A 138 -18.91 0.50 17.69
CA ASN A 138 -19.41 -0.28 18.82
C ASN A 138 -18.31 -1.23 19.27
#